data_AF-Q7VB91-F1
#
_entry.id   AF-Q7VB91-F1
#
_cell.length_a   1.000
_cell.length_b   1.000
_cell.length_c   1.000
_cell.angle_alpha   90.00
_cell.angle_beta   90.00
_cell.angle_gamma   90.00
#
_symmetry.space_group_name_H-M   'P 1'
#
loop_
_entity.id
_entity.type
_entity.pdbx_description
1 polymer ?
#
loop_
_entity_poly.entity_id
_entity_poly.type
_entity_poly.pdbx_seq_one_letter_code
_entity_poly.pdbx_strand_id
1 'polypeptide(L)'
;MTQLFLNFTLVWFSFLMMVSFSPKVNAFPQDQFKDCILASKSNPAVIGVPETAIEAFCNCALTAIVDEGKNDQNSAIECAEKELNN
;
A
#
# COMPACT_ATOMS: atom_id res chain seq x y z
N MET A 1 27.36 -30.36 26.53
CA MET A 1 26.28 -30.39 25.52
C MET A 1 25.36 -29.19 25.60
N THR A 2 24.94 -28.75 26.80
CA THR A 2 23.97 -27.66 27.01
C THR A 2 24.36 -26.29 26.42
N GLN A 3 25.66 -25.92 26.43
CA GLN A 3 26.12 -24.64 25.86
C GLN A 3 26.04 -24.59 24.32
N LEU A 4 26.13 -25.72 23.64
CA LEU A 4 26.08 -25.76 22.17
C LEU A 4 24.66 -25.50 21.66
N PHE A 5 23.65 -26.04 22.37
CA PHE A 5 22.24 -25.79 22.09
C PHE A 5 21.84 -24.34 22.33
N LEU A 6 22.41 -23.69 23.36
CA LEU A 6 22.08 -22.31 23.70
C LEU A 6 22.60 -21.29 22.66
N ASN A 7 23.77 -21.56 22.08
CA ASN A 7 24.31 -20.74 21.00
C ASN A 7 23.54 -20.94 19.69
N PHE A 8 23.09 -22.17 19.41
CA PHE A 8 22.32 -22.47 18.21
C PHE A 8 20.94 -21.80 18.22
N THR A 9 20.27 -21.75 19.39
CA THR A 9 18.99 -21.04 19.53
C THR A 9 19.15 -19.52 19.42
N LEU A 10 20.23 -18.95 19.96
CA LEU A 10 20.53 -17.51 19.84
C LEU A 10 20.76 -17.08 18.38
N VAL A 11 21.48 -17.88 17.60
CA VAL A 11 21.71 -17.61 16.16
C VAL A 11 20.41 -17.71 15.37
N TRP A 12 19.58 -18.72 15.64
CA TRP A 12 18.28 -18.88 14.99
C TRP A 12 17.34 -17.71 15.31
N PHE A 13 17.27 -17.30 16.58
CA PHE A 13 16.42 -16.18 17.00
C PHE A 13 16.86 -14.86 16.36
N SER A 14 18.17 -14.65 16.22
CA SER A 14 18.74 -13.49 15.53
C SER A 14 18.38 -13.46 14.04
N PHE A 15 18.32 -14.63 13.39
CA PHE A 15 17.91 -14.74 11.99
C PHE A 15 16.41 -14.44 11.79
N LEU A 16 15.55 -14.87 12.72
CA LEU A 16 14.11 -14.62 12.67
C LEU A 16 13.75 -13.12 12.81
N MET A 17 14.51 -12.37 13.62
CA MET A 17 14.33 -10.92 13.79
C MET A 17 14.60 -10.11 12.50
N MET A 18 15.39 -10.63 11.56
CA MET A 18 15.70 -9.92 10.31
C MET A 18 14.56 -10.00 9.28
N VAL A 19 13.64 -10.97 9.40
CA VAL A 19 12.60 -11.23 8.38
C VAL A 19 11.31 -10.45 8.65
N SER A 20 11.13 -9.90 9.85
CA SER A 20 9.87 -9.23 10.27
C SER A 20 9.73 -7.77 9.82
N PHE A 21 10.73 -7.18 9.18
CA PHE A 21 10.70 -5.80 8.71
C PHE A 21 10.82 -5.70 7.19
N SER A 22 9.95 -6.41 6.46
CA SER A 22 9.77 -6.12 5.03
C SER A 22 8.87 -4.90 4.89
N PRO A 23 9.36 -3.74 4.43
CA PRO A 23 8.49 -2.62 4.09
C PRO A 23 7.51 -3.09 3.01
N LYS A 24 6.24 -2.67 3.13
CA LYS A 24 5.28 -2.86 2.04
C LYS A 24 5.75 -2.01 0.87
N VAL A 25 6.25 -2.68 -0.16
CA VAL A 25 6.56 -2.05 -1.45
C VAL A 25 5.33 -2.23 -2.31
N ASN A 26 4.71 -1.12 -2.72
CA ASN A 26 3.61 -1.14 -3.67
C ASN A 26 4.12 -1.65 -5.02
N ALA A 27 3.43 -2.60 -5.67
CA ALA A 27 3.93 -3.16 -6.93
C ALA A 27 3.62 -2.28 -8.15
N PHE A 28 2.86 -1.19 -7.99
CA PHE A 28 2.48 -0.33 -9.10
C PHE A 28 3.56 0.70 -9.48
N PRO A 29 3.77 0.96 -10.79
CA PRO A 29 4.69 2.00 -11.26
C PRO A 29 4.29 3.40 -10.79
N GLN A 30 5.28 4.25 -10.50
CA GLN A 30 5.06 5.65 -10.13
C GLN A 30 4.33 6.47 -11.21
N ASP A 31 4.47 6.08 -12.47
CA ASP A 31 3.75 6.74 -13.57
C ASP A 31 2.24 6.48 -13.49
N GLN A 32 1.82 5.26 -13.13
CA GLN A 32 0.40 4.94 -12.92
C GLN A 32 -0.20 5.73 -11.75
N PHE A 33 0.61 5.96 -10.70
CA PHE A 33 0.20 6.79 -9.57
C PHE A 33 -0.03 8.25 -9.98
N LYS A 34 0.89 8.83 -10.74
CA LYS A 34 0.75 10.19 -11.27
C LYS A 34 -0.44 10.32 -12.23
N ASP A 35 -0.62 9.33 -13.10
CA ASP A 35 -1.74 9.27 -14.03
C ASP A 35 -3.07 9.19 -13.28
N CYS A 36 -3.14 8.40 -12.21
CA CYS A 36 -4.30 8.35 -11.33
C CYS A 36 -4.60 9.71 -10.70
N ILE A 37 -3.60 10.42 -10.17
CA ILE A 37 -3.80 11.74 -9.57
C ILE A 37 -4.32 12.74 -10.61
N LEU A 38 -3.73 12.75 -11.81
CA LEU A 38 -4.16 13.62 -12.91
C LEU A 38 -5.60 13.32 -13.35
N ALA A 39 -5.93 12.04 -13.51
CA ALA A 39 -7.28 11.60 -13.85
C ALA A 39 -8.29 11.98 -12.76
N SER A 40 -7.92 11.80 -11.48
CA SER A 40 -8.75 12.13 -10.34
C SER A 40 -9.01 13.63 -10.27
N LYS A 41 -7.96 14.47 -10.37
CA LYS A 41 -8.09 15.94 -10.40
C LYS A 41 -8.91 16.47 -11.57
N SER A 42 -9.02 15.71 -12.65
CA SER A 42 -9.88 16.05 -13.79
C SER A 42 -11.36 15.81 -13.52
N ASN A 43 -11.70 15.09 -12.44
CA ASN A 43 -13.08 14.85 -12.03
C ASN A 43 -13.63 16.04 -11.22
N PRO A 44 -14.73 16.68 -11.65
CA PRO A 44 -15.36 17.76 -10.89
C PRO A 44 -15.78 17.38 -9.47
N ALA A 45 -16.01 16.09 -9.20
CA ALA A 45 -16.43 15.60 -7.89
C ALA A 45 -15.35 15.72 -6.79
N VAL A 46 -14.07 15.86 -7.16
CA VAL A 46 -12.97 16.03 -6.20
C VAL A 46 -12.50 17.48 -6.09
N ILE A 47 -13.24 18.44 -6.66
CA ILE A 47 -12.95 19.87 -6.51
C ILE A 47 -13.07 20.24 -5.03
N GLY A 48 -12.00 20.80 -4.46
CA GLY A 48 -11.94 21.18 -3.05
C GLY A 48 -11.46 20.07 -2.11
N VAL A 49 -11.23 18.86 -2.61
CA VAL A 49 -10.59 17.78 -1.85
C VAL A 49 -9.08 18.06 -1.75
N PRO A 50 -8.47 17.93 -0.56
CA PRO A 50 -7.04 18.13 -0.40
C PRO A 50 -6.23 17.11 -1.20
N GLU A 51 -5.10 17.55 -1.76
CA GLU A 51 -4.24 16.71 -2.60
C GLU A 51 -3.77 15.43 -1.89
N THR A 52 -3.54 15.48 -0.59
CA THR A 52 -3.17 14.31 0.23
C THR A 52 -4.26 13.23 0.27
N ALA A 53 -5.54 13.61 0.21
CA ALA A 53 -6.64 12.66 0.15
C ALA A 53 -6.76 12.02 -1.25
N ILE A 54 -6.47 12.80 -2.30
CA ILE A 54 -6.39 12.29 -3.68
C ILE A 54 -5.21 11.31 -3.83
N GLU A 55 -4.06 11.63 -3.25
CA GLU A 55 -2.91 10.72 -3.19
C GLU A 55 -3.23 9.43 -2.44
N ALA A 56 -3.90 9.53 -1.28
CA ALA A 56 -4.31 8.37 -0.49
C ALA A 56 -5.32 7.49 -1.26
N PHE A 57 -6.29 8.11 -1.94
CA PHE A 57 -7.22 7.44 -2.84
C PHE A 57 -6.49 6.67 -3.94
N CYS A 58 -5.59 7.32 -4.68
CA CYS A 58 -4.85 6.69 -5.77
C CYS A 58 -3.94 5.56 -5.30
N ASN A 59 -3.31 5.73 -4.14
CA ASN A 59 -2.50 4.69 -3.52
C ASN A 59 -3.37 3.47 -3.15
N CYS A 60 -4.52 3.70 -2.52
CA CYS A 60 -5.48 2.65 -2.17
C CYS A 60 -5.99 1.91 -3.42
N ALA A 61 -6.45 2.65 -4.44
CA ALA A 61 -7.04 2.07 -5.64
C ALA A 61 -6.00 1.26 -6.43
N LEU A 62 -4.79 1.78 -6.61
CA LEU A 62 -3.74 1.06 -7.33
C LEU A 62 -3.22 -0.16 -6.56
N THR A 63 -3.11 -0.10 -5.24
CA THR A 63 -2.80 -1.30 -4.42
C THR A 63 -3.88 -2.35 -4.59
N ALA A 64 -5.16 -1.98 -4.49
CA ALA A 64 -6.27 -2.91 -4.65
C ALA A 64 -6.28 -3.57 -6.05
N ILE A 65 -5.99 -2.81 -7.10
CA ILE A 65 -6.00 -3.32 -8.49
C ILE A 65 -4.75 -4.17 -8.77
N VAL A 66 -3.56 -3.66 -8.44
CA VAL A 66 -2.29 -4.26 -8.85
C VAL A 66 -1.81 -5.34 -7.87
N ASP A 67 -1.92 -5.10 -6.57
CA ASP A 67 -1.40 -6.01 -5.55
C ASP A 67 -2.45 -7.05 -5.13
N GLU A 68 -3.74 -6.66 -5.07
CA GLU A 68 -4.83 -7.54 -4.63
C GLU A 68 -5.64 -8.15 -5.79
N GLY A 69 -5.41 -7.69 -7.04
CA GLY A 69 -6.13 -8.19 -8.23
C GLY A 69 -7.63 -7.90 -8.21
N LYS A 70 -8.07 -6.86 -7.47
CA LYS A 70 -9.47 -6.45 -7.41
C LYS A 70 -9.88 -5.74 -8.69
N ASN A 71 -11.18 -5.73 -8.97
CA ASN A 71 -11.76 -5.00 -10.10
C ASN A 71 -11.61 -3.48 -9.89
N ASP A 72 -11.23 -2.76 -10.94
CA ASP A 72 -11.03 -1.31 -10.96
C ASP A 72 -12.19 -0.52 -10.36
N GLN A 73 -13.43 -0.87 -10.75
CA GLN A 73 -14.62 -0.13 -10.33
C GLN A 73 -14.91 -0.31 -8.83
N ASN A 74 -14.78 -1.54 -8.33
CA ASN A 74 -14.99 -1.84 -6.91
C ASN A 74 -13.89 -1.19 -6.06
N SER A 75 -12.65 -1.23 -6.55
CA SER A 75 -11.50 -0.63 -5.88
C SER A 75 -11.62 0.89 -5.80
N ALA A 76 -12.06 1.53 -6.89
CA ALA A 76 -12.28 2.96 -6.92
C ALA A 76 -13.43 3.38 -5.99
N ILE A 77 -14.54 2.63 -5.93
CA ILE A 77 -15.66 2.93 -5.02
C ILE A 77 -15.22 2.78 -3.55
N GLU A 78 -14.62 1.64 -3.20
CA GLU A 78 -14.18 1.33 -1.83
C GLU A 78 -13.17 2.39 -1.34
N CYS A 79 -12.19 2.73 -2.17
CA CYS A 79 -11.17 3.71 -1.81
C CYS A 79 -11.70 5.16 -1.81
N ALA A 80 -12.67 5.51 -2.66
CA ALA A 80 -13.29 6.82 -2.63
C ALA A 80 -14.12 7.02 -1.37
N GLU A 81 -14.90 6.02 -0.96
CA GLU A 81 -15.64 6.05 0.32
C GLU A 81 -14.70 6.21 1.51
N LYS A 82 -13.55 5.54 1.47
CA LYS A 82 -12.59 5.55 2.57
C LYS A 82 -11.77 6.84 2.67
N GLU A 83 -11.31 7.37 1.55
CA GLU A 83 -10.29 8.44 1.53
C GLU A 83 -10.83 9.81 1.08
N LEU A 84 -11.93 9.86 0.31
CA LEU A 84 -12.46 11.11 -0.27
C LEU A 84 -13.79 11.58 0.35
N ASN A 85 -14.57 10.68 0.96
CA ASN A 85 -15.93 10.95 1.43
C ASN A 85 -15.99 11.28 2.95
N ASN A 86 -14.95 11.93 3.47
CA ASN A 86 -14.84 12.35 4.88
C ASN A 86 -15.14 13.83 5.08
#